data_AF-V4U595-F1
#
_entry.id   AF-V4U595-F1
#
_cell.length_a   1.000
_cell.length_b   1.000
_cell.length_c   1.000
_cell.angle_alpha   90.00
_cell.angle_beta   90.00
_cell.angle_gamma   90.00
#
_symmetry.space_group_name_H-M   'P 1'
#
loop_
_entity.id
_entity.type
_entity.pdbx_description
1 polymer ?
#
loop_
_entity_poly.entity_id
_entity_poly.type
_entity_poly.pdbx_seq_one_letter_code
_entity_poly.pdbx_strand_id
1 'polypeptide(L)'
;MTKLFIYHDHDRDHTETWLHIRSSSAFFSLQLTLSLAHTHSGSARLTITVNVNRLYRLMASMASIGSLKVPSSPSTAATSSNSNNHSRRSVVKRLAFSSSQLSGDKIFSKAVTGDRRRERRPIVVSPQAVSDSKNSQTCLDPEASRSVLGIILGGGAGTRLYPLTKKRAKPAVPLGANYRLIDIPVSNCLNSNISKIYVLTQFNSASLNRHLSRAYASNMGGYKNEGFVEVLAAQQSPENPNWFQGTADAVRQYLWLFEEHNVLEFLVLAGDHLYRMDYERFIQAHRETDADITVAALPMDEKRATAFGLMKIDEEGRIIEFSEKPKGEQLKAMKVDTTILGLDDERAKEMPYIASMGIYVISKDVMLNLLRDKFPGANDFGSEVIPGATSIGMRVQAYLYDGYWEDIGTIEAFYNANLGITKKPIPDFSFYDRSAPIYTQPRYLPPSKMLDADVTDSVIGEGCVIKNCKIHHSVVGLRSCISEGAIIEDTLLMGADYYETDADRRFLAAKGSVPIGIGKNSHIKRAIIDKNARIGDNVKIVNSDSVQEAARETDGYFIKSGIVTIIKDALIPSGTII
;
A
#
# COMPACT_ATOMS: atom_id res chain seq x y z
N MET A 1 28.07 -20.55 -10.19
CA MET A 1 28.43 -21.14 -11.50
C MET A 1 27.18 -21.21 -12.35
N THR A 2 27.14 -20.58 -13.51
CA THR A 2 26.01 -20.65 -14.45
C THR A 2 26.41 -21.56 -15.60
N LYS A 3 25.78 -22.74 -15.73
CA LYS A 3 25.98 -23.62 -16.89
C LYS A 3 25.14 -23.09 -18.04
N LEU A 4 25.78 -22.79 -19.17
CA LEU A 4 25.12 -22.47 -20.43
C LEU A 4 25.13 -23.74 -21.30
N PHE A 5 23.96 -24.14 -21.81
CA PHE A 5 23.84 -25.21 -22.80
C PHE A 5 23.74 -24.58 -24.19
N ILE A 6 24.58 -25.03 -25.12
CA ILE A 6 24.56 -24.64 -26.53
C ILE A 6 24.21 -25.88 -27.33
N TYR A 7 23.16 -25.81 -28.15
CA TYR A 7 22.84 -26.84 -29.13
C TYR A 7 23.63 -26.59 -30.41
N HIS A 8 24.21 -27.65 -30.97
CA HIS A 8 24.90 -27.61 -32.25
C HIS A 8 23.95 -28.07 -33.34
N ASP A 9 23.78 -27.25 -34.38
CA ASP A 9 23.18 -27.69 -35.63
C ASP A 9 24.29 -28.07 -36.62
N HIS A 10 24.06 -29.06 -37.47
CA HIS A 10 25.09 -29.66 -38.32
C HIS A 10 24.99 -29.12 -39.75
N ASP A 11 25.37 -27.85 -39.97
CA ASP A 11 25.78 -27.31 -41.29
C ASP A 11 26.22 -25.81 -41.21
N ARG A 12 27.48 -25.56 -40.83
CA ARG A 12 28.32 -24.34 -41.12
C ARG A 12 29.60 -24.32 -40.28
N ASP A 13 30.76 -24.10 -40.92
CA ASP A 13 32.07 -24.09 -40.24
C ASP A 13 32.41 -22.82 -39.44
N HIS A 14 31.58 -21.77 -39.50
CA HIS A 14 31.80 -20.52 -38.75
C HIS A 14 30.51 -19.98 -38.11
N THR A 15 30.59 -19.63 -36.82
CA THR A 15 29.55 -18.94 -36.07
C THR A 15 30.16 -17.82 -35.22
N GLU A 16 29.63 -16.61 -35.37
CA GLU A 16 29.92 -15.47 -34.47
C GLU A 16 28.74 -15.24 -33.53
N THR A 17 29.00 -14.80 -32.30
CA THR A 17 27.95 -14.48 -31.33
C THR A 17 28.34 -13.28 -30.47
N TRP A 18 27.42 -12.33 -30.34
CA TRP A 18 27.62 -11.09 -29.61
C TRP A 18 26.94 -11.13 -28.25
N LEU A 19 27.68 -10.77 -27.19
CA LEU A 19 27.16 -10.74 -25.83
C LEU A 19 27.33 -9.34 -25.22
N HIS A 20 26.21 -8.66 -24.96
CA HIS A 20 26.20 -7.35 -24.31
C HIS A 20 25.91 -7.48 -22.81
N ILE A 21 26.88 -7.10 -21.98
CA ILE A 21 26.77 -7.13 -20.51
C ILE A 21 26.69 -5.68 -20.01
N ARG A 22 25.67 -5.38 -19.20
CA ARG A 22 25.43 -4.04 -18.64
C ARG A 22 25.84 -4.02 -17.17
N SER A 23 26.82 -3.17 -16.84
CA SER A 23 27.21 -2.87 -15.46
C SER A 23 26.83 -1.43 -15.12
N SER A 24 26.69 -1.10 -13.83
CA SER A 24 26.23 0.21 -13.34
C SER A 24 27.17 1.38 -13.69
N SER A 25 28.42 1.11 -14.10
CA SER A 25 29.43 2.15 -14.38
C SER A 25 30.10 2.08 -15.76
N ALA A 26 29.83 1.08 -16.60
CA ALA A 26 30.40 0.98 -17.96
C ALA A 26 29.60 0.05 -18.90
N PHE A 27 29.71 0.32 -20.21
CA PHE A 27 29.29 -0.58 -21.28
C PHE A 27 30.51 -1.28 -21.89
N PHE A 28 30.45 -2.60 -22.00
CA PHE A 28 31.43 -3.42 -22.69
C PHE A 28 30.75 -4.22 -23.81
N SER A 29 31.44 -4.36 -24.93
CA SER A 29 31.08 -5.33 -25.98
C SER A 29 32.15 -6.40 -26.03
N LEU A 30 31.74 -7.66 -25.87
CA LEU A 30 32.59 -8.83 -26.03
C LEU A 30 32.23 -9.53 -27.33
N GLN A 31 33.23 -9.67 -28.22
CA GLN A 31 33.13 -10.50 -29.41
C GLN A 31 33.83 -11.83 -29.12
N LEU A 32 33.08 -12.92 -29.32
CA LEU A 32 33.55 -14.29 -29.21
C LEU A 32 33.51 -14.91 -30.60
N THR A 33 34.68 -15.29 -31.10
CA THR A 33 34.82 -16.00 -32.38
C THR A 33 35.39 -17.38 -32.10
N LEU A 34 34.65 -18.42 -32.50
CA LEU A 34 35.12 -19.80 -32.49
C LEU A 34 35.55 -20.20 -33.90
N SER A 35 36.73 -20.81 -34.00
CA SER A 35 37.22 -21.39 -35.25
C SER A 35 37.64 -22.84 -35.00
N LEU A 36 37.14 -23.73 -35.85
CA LEU A 36 37.47 -25.16 -35.85
C LEU A 36 38.41 -25.42 -37.02
N ALA A 37 39.62 -25.91 -36.73
CA ALA A 37 40.58 -26.30 -37.75
C ALA A 37 40.81 -27.81 -37.72
N HIS A 38 40.55 -28.47 -38.85
CA HIS A 38 40.88 -29.87 -39.06
C HIS A 38 42.29 -30.00 -39.66
N THR A 39 43.16 -30.79 -39.02
CA THR A 39 44.44 -31.19 -39.61
C THR A 39 44.33 -32.60 -40.19
N HIS A 40 45.13 -32.89 -41.23
CA HIS A 40 45.11 -34.18 -41.94
C HIS A 40 45.48 -35.41 -41.10
N SER A 41 45.80 -35.26 -39.81
CA SER A 41 46.09 -36.36 -38.87
C SER A 41 44.94 -36.69 -37.91
N GLY A 42 43.70 -36.27 -38.21
CA GLY A 42 42.50 -36.73 -37.48
C GLY A 42 42.28 -36.09 -36.10
N SER A 43 42.92 -34.95 -35.83
CA SER A 43 42.72 -34.17 -34.59
C SER A 43 42.08 -32.82 -34.92
N ALA A 44 40.96 -32.50 -34.27
CA ALA A 44 40.32 -31.19 -34.36
C ALA A 44 40.83 -30.28 -33.24
N ARG A 45 41.33 -29.09 -33.57
CA ARG A 45 41.63 -28.03 -32.59
C ARG A 45 40.55 -26.96 -32.64
N LEU A 46 39.89 -26.76 -31.50
CA LEU A 46 38.99 -25.63 -31.27
C LEU A 46 39.80 -24.46 -30.70
N THR A 47 39.79 -23.32 -31.39
CA THR A 47 40.40 -22.08 -30.88
C THR A 47 39.30 -21.08 -30.53
N ILE A 48 39.35 -20.52 -29.32
CA ILE A 48 38.42 -19.50 -28.84
C ILE A 48 39.22 -18.21 -28.67
N THR A 49 38.86 -17.17 -29.42
CA THR A 49 39.46 -15.84 -29.29
C THR A 49 38.44 -14.89 -28.68
N VAL A 50 38.88 -14.14 -27.67
CA VAL A 50 38.04 -13.20 -26.90
C VAL A 50 38.58 -11.78 -27.08
N ASN A 51 37.83 -10.91 -27.74
CA ASN A 51 38.19 -9.49 -27.89
C ASN A 51 37.29 -8.60 -27.03
N VAL A 52 37.90 -7.69 -26.28
CA VAL A 52 37.24 -6.82 -25.29
C VAL A 52 37.44 -5.36 -25.66
N ASN A 53 36.41 -4.72 -26.21
CA ASN A 53 36.44 -3.30 -26.57
C ASN A 53 35.71 -2.44 -25.52
N ARG A 54 36.39 -1.38 -25.06
CA ARG A 54 35.90 -0.45 -24.02
C ARG A 54 35.38 0.84 -24.66
N LEU A 55 34.10 1.15 -24.46
CA LEU A 55 33.48 2.39 -24.92
C LEU A 55 33.41 3.41 -23.77
N TYR A 56 34.06 4.57 -23.95
CA TYR A 56 33.92 5.71 -23.06
C TYR A 56 32.75 6.61 -23.50
N ARG A 57 32.07 7.22 -22.53
CA ARG A 57 30.95 8.14 -22.76
C ARG A 57 31.35 9.53 -22.30
N LEU A 58 31.49 10.48 -23.23
CA LEU A 58 31.67 11.89 -22.91
C LEU A 58 30.30 12.55 -22.70
N MET A 59 30.16 13.38 -21.67
CA MET A 59 29.06 14.34 -21.54
C MET A 59 29.55 15.73 -21.93
N ALA A 60 28.74 16.47 -22.69
CA ALA A 60 28.87 17.92 -22.86
C ALA A 60 27.47 18.52 -23.07
N SER A 61 27.24 19.71 -22.51
CA SER A 61 25.97 20.45 -22.57
C SER A 61 26.01 21.56 -23.62
N MET A 62 24.82 21.98 -24.05
CA MET A 62 24.43 23.21 -24.78
C MET A 62 25.51 24.17 -25.30
N ALA A 63 25.41 24.55 -26.59
CA ALA A 63 24.96 25.88 -27.04
C ALA A 63 25.22 26.16 -28.54
N SER A 64 24.54 27.20 -29.07
CA SER A 64 25.00 28.10 -30.14
C SER A 64 24.89 27.71 -31.64
N ILE A 65 24.01 28.47 -32.32
CA ILE A 65 24.13 29.00 -33.70
C ILE A 65 24.19 27.99 -34.86
N GLY A 66 23.04 27.83 -35.54
CA GLY A 66 22.98 27.31 -36.90
C GLY A 66 23.15 28.44 -37.93
N SER A 67 24.26 28.42 -38.67
CA SER A 67 24.50 29.33 -39.80
C SER A 67 24.09 28.67 -41.12
N LEU A 68 23.24 29.34 -41.91
CA LEU A 68 22.84 28.88 -43.24
C LEU A 68 24.00 28.92 -44.26
N LYS A 69 23.94 28.02 -45.25
CA LYS A 69 24.46 28.29 -46.61
C LYS A 69 23.47 27.84 -47.68
N VAL A 70 23.41 28.64 -48.74
CA VAL A 70 22.41 28.64 -49.83
C VAL A 70 22.99 27.96 -51.08
N PRO A 71 22.17 27.25 -51.87
CA PRO A 71 21.79 27.70 -53.22
C PRO A 71 20.28 27.54 -53.45
N SER A 72 19.59 28.14 -54.43
CA SER A 72 19.88 29.20 -55.42
C SER A 72 18.52 29.73 -55.93
N SER A 73 18.48 30.97 -56.42
CA SER A 73 17.28 31.69 -56.91
C SER A 73 16.97 31.35 -58.40
N PRO A 74 16.06 32.03 -59.14
CA PRO A 74 15.00 33.00 -58.77
C PRO A 74 13.61 32.78 -59.46
N SER A 75 12.57 33.52 -59.04
CA SER A 75 11.63 34.20 -59.98
C SER A 75 10.61 35.13 -59.29
N THR A 76 10.70 36.44 -59.60
CA THR A 76 9.61 37.43 -59.82
C THR A 76 8.32 37.38 -58.97
N ALA A 77 8.04 38.37 -58.09
CA ALA A 77 7.43 39.70 -58.38
C ALA A 77 5.88 39.66 -58.46
N ALA A 78 5.08 40.65 -58.02
CA ALA A 78 5.28 41.84 -57.17
C ALA A 78 3.87 42.36 -56.70
N THR A 79 3.83 43.34 -55.78
CA THR A 79 2.83 44.45 -55.61
C THR A 79 1.36 44.32 -56.05
N SER A 80 0.34 44.92 -55.41
CA SER A 80 0.18 45.67 -54.14
C SER A 80 -1.30 46.12 -53.97
N SER A 81 -1.63 46.75 -52.84
CA SER A 81 -2.62 47.83 -52.66
C SER A 81 -4.15 47.62 -52.85
N ASN A 82 -4.84 47.79 -51.71
CA ASN A 82 -5.98 48.70 -51.45
C ASN A 82 -7.43 48.45 -51.96
N SER A 83 -8.30 48.23 -50.97
CA SER A 83 -9.44 49.09 -50.56
C SER A 83 -10.89 48.81 -51.00
N ASN A 84 -11.75 48.77 -49.96
CA ASN A 84 -13.11 49.32 -49.84
C ASN A 84 -14.30 48.81 -50.72
N ASN A 85 -15.21 48.08 -50.04
CA ASN A 85 -16.53 48.53 -49.55
C ASN A 85 -17.80 47.73 -49.97
N HIS A 86 -18.65 47.44 -48.96
CA HIS A 86 -20.11 47.21 -49.01
C HIS A 86 -20.70 46.01 -49.84
N SER A 87 -21.82 45.35 -49.50
CA SER A 87 -22.73 45.43 -48.32
C SER A 87 -23.66 44.20 -48.17
N ARG A 88 -24.23 43.99 -46.95
CA ARG A 88 -25.45 43.19 -46.59
C ARG A 88 -25.35 41.66 -46.82
N ARG A 89 -25.94 40.76 -46.02
CA ARG A 89 -26.94 40.76 -44.90
C ARG A 89 -26.63 39.50 -44.01
N SER A 90 -27.32 39.07 -42.94
CA SER A 90 -28.56 39.46 -42.23
C SER A 90 -28.66 38.80 -40.83
N VAL A 91 -29.23 39.53 -39.86
CA VAL A 91 -30.00 39.07 -38.66
C VAL A 91 -29.29 38.27 -37.53
N VAL A 92 -29.19 38.95 -36.37
CA VAL A 92 -29.12 38.37 -35.02
C VAL A 92 -30.39 38.79 -34.26
N LYS A 93 -31.01 37.90 -33.47
CA LYS A 93 -32.09 38.24 -32.52
C LYS A 93 -31.55 38.39 -31.09
N ARG A 94 -32.14 39.31 -30.33
CA ARG A 94 -31.93 39.58 -28.90
C ARG A 94 -33.31 39.68 -28.20
N LEU A 95 -33.31 40.01 -26.90
CA LEU A 95 -34.47 40.24 -26.00
C LEU A 95 -34.98 38.97 -25.27
N ALA A 96 -35.42 39.02 -24.01
CA ALA A 96 -35.27 40.05 -22.95
C ALA A 96 -35.58 39.44 -21.56
N PHE A 97 -35.19 40.14 -20.48
CA PHE A 97 -35.63 39.88 -19.09
C PHE A 97 -36.73 40.86 -18.67
N SER A 98 -37.63 40.44 -17.76
CA SER A 98 -38.65 41.32 -17.16
C SER A 98 -39.07 40.84 -15.75
N SER A 99 -38.95 41.74 -14.75
CA SER A 99 -39.81 42.03 -13.57
C SER A 99 -40.71 40.94 -12.94
N SER A 100 -41.02 40.88 -11.62
CA SER A 100 -41.08 41.87 -10.50
C SER A 100 -41.37 41.09 -9.16
N GLN A 101 -41.52 41.62 -7.92
CA GLN A 101 -41.55 42.95 -7.27
C GLN A 101 -41.36 42.79 -5.72
N LEU A 102 -41.08 43.91 -4.99
CA LEU A 102 -41.39 44.18 -3.55
C LEU A 102 -40.70 43.27 -2.47
N SER A 103 -40.40 43.72 -1.24
CA SER A 103 -40.41 45.05 -0.59
C SER A 103 -39.21 45.14 0.37
N GLY A 104 -38.86 46.31 0.90
CA GLY A 104 -37.72 46.48 1.81
C GLY A 104 -38.04 47.31 3.05
N ASP A 105 -37.09 47.37 3.97
CA ASP A 105 -37.07 48.32 5.10
C ASP A 105 -35.68 48.97 5.23
N LYS A 106 -35.67 50.26 5.59
CA LYS A 106 -34.46 51.09 5.76
C LYS A 106 -34.24 51.39 7.24
N ILE A 107 -33.01 51.26 7.73
CA ILE A 107 -32.53 52.03 8.90
C ILE A 107 -31.18 52.68 8.59
N PHE A 108 -30.99 53.89 9.15
CA PHE A 108 -29.97 54.88 8.77
C PHE A 108 -28.52 54.49 9.11
N SER A 109 -27.61 54.92 8.23
CA SER A 109 -26.20 55.13 8.59
C SER A 109 -26.05 56.42 9.40
N LYS A 110 -25.26 56.36 10.49
CA LYS A 110 -24.77 57.55 11.20
C LYS A 110 -23.28 57.37 11.45
N ALA A 111 -22.47 58.17 10.77
CA ALA A 111 -21.03 58.16 10.95
C ALA A 111 -20.65 58.85 12.26
N VAL A 112 -19.76 58.23 13.04
CA VAL A 112 -19.05 58.88 14.15
C VAL A 112 -17.58 58.51 14.04
N THR A 113 -16.74 59.53 13.94
CA THR A 113 -15.29 59.46 13.97
C THR A 113 -14.77 59.11 15.36
N GLY A 114 -13.82 58.19 15.48
CA GLY A 114 -13.18 57.87 16.76
C GLY A 114 -11.95 56.99 16.61
N ASP A 115 -10.77 57.60 16.67
CA ASP A 115 -9.49 56.90 16.81
C ASP A 115 -9.41 56.21 18.18
N ARG A 116 -9.27 54.88 18.18
CA ARG A 116 -8.78 54.09 19.33
C ARG A 116 -8.02 52.86 18.86
N ARG A 117 -6.75 52.78 19.27
CA ARG A 117 -5.95 51.54 19.31
C ARG A 117 -6.80 50.36 19.82
N ARG A 118 -6.87 49.28 19.06
CA ARG A 118 -7.31 47.97 19.56
C ARG A 118 -6.09 47.10 19.83
N GLU A 119 -5.81 46.88 21.11
CA GLU A 119 -4.97 45.77 21.55
C GLU A 119 -5.60 44.46 21.05
N ARG A 120 -4.80 43.62 20.40
CA ARG A 120 -5.20 42.23 20.13
C ARG A 120 -5.12 41.48 21.46
N ARG A 121 -6.26 41.25 22.11
CA ARG A 121 -6.34 40.20 23.14
C ARG A 121 -6.07 38.85 22.48
N PRO A 122 -5.19 38.00 23.03
CA PRO A 122 -5.09 36.63 22.56
C PRO A 122 -6.44 35.95 22.77
N ILE A 123 -6.92 35.25 21.74
CA ILE A 123 -8.04 34.33 21.90
C ILE A 123 -7.44 33.12 22.61
N VAL A 124 -7.74 32.97 23.90
CA VAL A 124 -7.45 31.74 24.62
C VAL A 124 -8.45 30.70 24.12
N VAL A 125 -8.03 29.94 23.10
CA VAL A 125 -8.67 28.67 22.78
C VAL A 125 -8.14 27.67 23.81
N SER A 126 -8.98 27.28 24.77
CA SER A 126 -8.67 26.13 25.61
C SER A 126 -8.58 24.90 24.70
N PRO A 127 -7.47 24.13 24.69
CA PRO A 127 -7.41 22.91 23.91
C PRO A 127 -8.42 21.92 24.48
N GLN A 128 -9.51 21.70 23.74
CA GLN A 128 -10.45 20.62 24.02
C GLN A 128 -9.99 19.37 23.27
N ALA A 129 -10.26 18.19 23.84
CA ALA A 129 -10.05 16.93 23.15
C ALA A 129 -10.67 16.93 21.73
N VAL A 130 -9.96 16.30 20.79
CA VAL A 130 -10.25 16.36 19.35
C VAL A 130 -10.62 14.97 18.82
N SER A 131 -11.62 14.93 17.94
CA SER A 131 -12.28 13.72 17.48
C SER A 131 -12.78 13.85 16.04
N ASP A 132 -12.94 12.71 15.35
CA ASP A 132 -13.58 12.64 14.03
C ASP A 132 -15.03 13.17 14.03
N SER A 133 -15.70 13.17 15.19
CA SER A 133 -17.12 13.56 15.35
C SER A 133 -17.38 15.07 15.26
N LYS A 134 -16.36 15.93 15.32
CA LYS A 134 -16.51 17.39 15.16
C LYS A 134 -16.48 17.74 13.66
N ASN A 135 -17.59 18.29 13.16
CA ASN A 135 -17.75 18.66 11.75
C ASN A 135 -17.12 20.03 11.43
N SER A 136 -15.82 20.19 11.70
CA SER A 136 -15.02 21.35 11.30
C SER A 136 -14.62 21.26 9.83
N GLN A 137 -14.52 22.41 9.17
CA GLN A 137 -13.93 22.51 7.84
C GLN A 137 -12.40 22.45 8.00
N THR A 138 -11.77 21.40 7.47
CA THR A 138 -10.32 21.24 7.53
C THR A 138 -9.63 22.24 6.61
N CYS A 139 -8.58 22.90 7.11
CA CYS A 139 -7.71 23.75 6.32
C CYS A 139 -6.30 23.78 6.92
N LEU A 140 -5.51 22.76 6.58
CA LEU A 140 -4.09 22.71 6.94
C LEU A 140 -3.32 23.82 6.21
N ASP A 141 -2.75 24.75 6.98
CA ASP A 141 -1.77 25.71 6.50
C ASP A 141 -0.43 25.46 7.22
N PRO A 142 0.67 25.16 6.49
CA PRO A 142 0.72 24.76 5.08
C PRO A 142 0.01 23.41 4.81
N GLU A 143 -0.44 23.19 3.57
CA GLU A 143 -1.11 21.94 3.15
C GLU A 143 -0.29 20.67 3.45
N ALA A 144 -0.98 19.56 3.75
CA ALA A 144 -0.38 18.24 3.97
C ALA A 144 0.56 17.81 2.83
N SER A 145 0.18 18.10 1.58
CA SER A 145 0.93 17.75 0.35
C SER A 145 2.39 18.18 0.35
N ARG A 146 2.71 19.30 1.02
CA ARG A 146 4.06 19.86 1.13
C ARG A 146 4.68 19.64 2.50
N SER A 147 3.87 19.65 3.55
CA SER A 147 4.32 19.77 4.94
C SER A 147 4.35 18.47 5.74
N VAL A 148 3.85 17.36 5.17
CA VAL A 148 3.77 16.06 5.85
C VAL A 148 4.46 15.00 5.03
N LEU A 149 5.32 14.19 5.67
CA LEU A 149 5.91 12.99 5.08
C LEU A 149 5.29 11.74 5.72
N GLY A 150 4.63 10.92 4.92
CA GLY A 150 4.09 9.62 5.35
C GLY A 150 5.17 8.55 5.43
N ILE A 151 5.26 7.86 6.56
CA ILE A 151 6.23 6.79 6.84
C ILE A 151 5.46 5.53 7.20
N ILE A 152 5.28 4.64 6.22
CA ILE A 152 4.53 3.39 6.37
C ILE A 152 5.48 2.28 6.82
N LEU A 153 5.27 1.78 8.03
CA LEU A 153 5.96 0.66 8.63
C LEU A 153 5.37 -0.65 8.08
N GLY A 154 5.93 -1.13 6.97
CA GLY A 154 5.51 -2.37 6.33
C GLY A 154 5.80 -3.66 7.12
N GLY A 155 6.42 -3.53 8.30
CA GLY A 155 6.73 -4.62 9.22
C GLY A 155 8.02 -5.37 8.88
N GLY A 156 8.48 -6.15 9.87
CA GLY A 156 9.67 -6.99 9.75
C GLY A 156 9.42 -8.33 9.06
N ALA A 157 10.04 -9.41 9.56
CA ALA A 157 9.97 -10.77 9.01
C ALA A 157 8.54 -11.35 8.83
N GLY A 158 7.50 -10.74 9.41
CA GLY A 158 6.10 -11.08 9.12
C GLY A 158 5.67 -12.47 9.60
N THR A 159 6.31 -12.99 10.65
CA THR A 159 6.12 -14.35 11.19
C THR A 159 4.70 -14.65 11.66
N ARG A 160 3.97 -13.66 12.20
CA ARG A 160 2.56 -13.80 12.61
C ARG A 160 1.65 -14.24 11.44
N LEU A 161 1.85 -13.66 10.25
CA LEU A 161 1.15 -14.02 8.99
C LEU A 161 1.81 -15.15 8.19
N TYR A 162 2.82 -15.84 8.73
CA TYR A 162 3.38 -17.01 8.06
C TYR A 162 2.30 -18.10 7.91
N PRO A 163 2.12 -18.73 6.74
CA PRO A 163 3.03 -18.77 5.59
C PRO A 163 2.78 -17.72 4.48
N LEU A 164 1.81 -16.82 4.61
CA LEU A 164 1.46 -15.83 3.56
C LEU A 164 2.64 -14.89 3.23
N THR A 165 3.56 -14.71 4.18
CA THR A 165 4.79 -13.90 4.08
C THR A 165 6.01 -14.68 3.58
N LYS A 166 5.94 -16.01 3.41
CA LYS A 166 7.08 -16.89 3.07
C LYS A 166 7.92 -16.42 1.87
N LYS A 167 7.27 -15.95 0.80
CA LYS A 167 7.91 -15.52 -0.46
C LYS A 167 7.61 -14.06 -0.83
N ARG A 168 7.15 -13.22 0.11
CA ARG A 168 6.72 -11.84 -0.18
C ARG A 168 6.88 -10.92 1.04
N ALA A 169 7.11 -9.63 0.79
CA ALA A 169 6.99 -8.61 1.82
C ALA A 169 5.58 -8.65 2.44
N LYS A 170 5.45 -8.42 3.75
CA LYS A 170 4.13 -8.34 4.42
C LYS A 170 3.17 -7.35 3.74
N PRO A 171 3.57 -6.13 3.34
CA PRO A 171 2.66 -5.19 2.66
C PRO A 171 2.18 -5.67 1.29
N ALA A 172 2.86 -6.67 0.70
CA ALA A 172 2.51 -7.25 -0.58
C ALA A 172 1.53 -8.45 -0.47
N VAL A 173 1.10 -8.84 0.73
CA VAL A 173 0.07 -9.88 0.95
C VAL A 173 -1.25 -9.42 0.31
N PRO A 174 -1.91 -10.25 -0.54
CA PRO A 174 -3.22 -9.95 -1.13
C PRO A 174 -4.31 -9.75 -0.08
N LEU A 175 -5.30 -8.91 -0.39
CA LEU A 175 -6.39 -8.53 0.53
C LEU A 175 -7.68 -8.30 -0.29
N GLY A 176 -8.85 -8.59 0.27
CA GLY A 176 -10.15 -8.12 -0.25
C GLY A 176 -10.40 -8.45 -1.73
N ALA A 177 -10.08 -9.69 -2.15
CA ALA A 177 -10.05 -10.19 -3.53
C ALA A 177 -9.09 -9.50 -4.52
N ASN A 178 -9.03 -8.17 -4.54
CA ASN A 178 -8.40 -7.34 -5.59
C ASN A 178 -7.28 -6.41 -5.08
N TYR A 179 -6.99 -6.38 -3.78
CA TYR A 179 -6.08 -5.42 -3.15
C TYR A 179 -4.81 -6.11 -2.59
N ARG A 180 -3.93 -5.32 -1.96
CA ARG A 180 -2.88 -5.77 -1.05
C ARG A 180 -2.92 -4.97 0.25
N LEU A 181 -2.29 -5.46 1.31
CA LEU A 181 -2.22 -4.73 2.59
C LEU A 181 -1.73 -3.28 2.44
N ILE A 182 -0.71 -3.04 1.61
CA ILE A 182 -0.15 -1.69 1.38
C ILE A 182 -1.16 -0.70 0.77
N ASP A 183 -2.20 -1.18 0.10
CA ASP A 183 -3.18 -0.32 -0.56
C ASP A 183 -3.99 0.50 0.46
N ILE A 184 -4.17 -0.01 1.70
CA ILE A 184 -4.90 0.68 2.77
C ILE A 184 -4.19 1.98 3.21
N PRO A 185 -2.98 1.95 3.82
CA PRO A 185 -2.32 3.17 4.30
C PRO A 185 -1.95 4.12 3.15
N VAL A 186 -1.55 3.62 1.98
CA VAL A 186 -1.25 4.48 0.82
C VAL A 186 -2.50 5.20 0.31
N SER A 187 -3.65 4.52 0.23
CA SER A 187 -4.90 5.18 -0.19
C SER A 187 -5.38 6.19 0.84
N ASN A 188 -5.28 5.88 2.14
CA ASN A 188 -5.63 6.84 3.20
C ASN A 188 -4.73 8.09 3.12
N CYS A 189 -3.41 7.95 2.89
CA CYS A 189 -2.52 9.10 2.67
C CYS A 189 -2.95 9.94 1.46
N LEU A 190 -3.16 9.32 0.30
CA LEU A 190 -3.53 10.02 -0.93
C LEU A 190 -4.89 10.72 -0.84
N ASN A 191 -5.88 10.09 -0.18
CA ASN A 191 -7.19 10.68 0.08
C ASN A 191 -7.13 11.80 1.14
N SER A 192 -6.07 11.84 1.97
CA SER A 192 -5.78 12.89 2.96
C SER A 192 -4.74 13.91 2.44
N ASN A 193 -4.60 14.05 1.11
CA ASN A 193 -3.68 14.99 0.46
C ASN A 193 -2.18 14.80 0.79
N ILE A 194 -1.77 13.67 1.37
CA ILE A 194 -0.36 13.34 1.66
C ILE A 194 0.25 12.62 0.47
N SER A 195 1.10 13.32 -0.27
CA SER A 195 1.69 12.81 -1.53
C SER A 195 3.14 12.31 -1.41
N LYS A 196 3.83 12.61 -0.31
CA LYS A 196 5.21 12.17 -0.03
C LYS A 196 5.15 10.97 0.91
N ILE A 197 5.48 9.78 0.42
CA ILE A 197 5.26 8.51 1.16
C ILE A 197 6.47 7.59 1.00
N TYR A 198 7.07 7.19 2.12
CA TYR A 198 8.01 6.07 2.20
C TYR A 198 7.34 4.82 2.77
N VAL A 199 7.72 3.65 2.25
CA VAL A 199 7.27 2.33 2.70
C VAL A 199 8.48 1.52 3.15
N LEU A 200 8.64 1.36 4.47
CA LEU A 200 9.76 0.65 5.07
C LEU A 200 9.47 -0.86 5.07
N THR A 201 10.40 -1.68 4.61
CA THR A 201 10.24 -3.13 4.56
C THR A 201 11.57 -3.87 4.70
N GLN A 202 11.58 -5.07 5.28
CA GLN A 202 12.83 -5.84 5.40
C GLN A 202 13.12 -6.74 4.20
N PHE A 203 12.12 -7.46 3.69
CA PHE A 203 12.35 -8.61 2.80
C PHE A 203 11.45 -8.60 1.56
N ASN A 204 11.90 -9.29 0.50
CA ASN A 204 11.06 -9.72 -0.63
C ASN A 204 10.27 -8.58 -1.34
N SER A 205 10.91 -7.42 -1.52
CA SER A 205 10.31 -6.18 -2.05
C SER A 205 9.96 -6.21 -3.54
N ALA A 206 10.47 -7.12 -4.36
CA ALA A 206 10.27 -7.10 -5.82
C ALA A 206 8.79 -7.09 -6.28
N SER A 207 7.91 -7.82 -5.58
CA SER A 207 6.46 -7.77 -5.86
C SER A 207 5.79 -6.51 -5.32
N LEU A 208 6.35 -5.89 -4.29
CA LEU A 208 5.86 -4.64 -3.69
C LEU A 208 6.21 -3.46 -4.61
N ASN A 209 7.48 -3.34 -5.00
CA ASN A 209 7.98 -2.30 -5.89
C ASN A 209 7.22 -2.29 -7.23
N ARG A 210 6.98 -3.47 -7.82
CA ARG A 210 6.18 -3.59 -9.06
C ARG A 210 4.74 -3.13 -8.88
N HIS A 211 4.14 -3.43 -7.73
CA HIS A 211 2.76 -3.03 -7.42
C HIS A 211 2.66 -1.52 -7.25
N LEU A 212 3.51 -0.93 -6.40
CA LEU A 212 3.52 0.51 -6.13
C LEU A 212 3.87 1.35 -7.35
N SER A 213 4.86 0.91 -8.15
CA SER A 213 5.23 1.55 -9.41
C SER A 213 4.07 1.61 -10.42
N ARG A 214 3.20 0.59 -10.45
CA ARG A 214 2.09 0.48 -11.40
C ARG A 214 0.76 1.04 -10.88
N ALA A 215 0.59 1.13 -9.56
CA ALA A 215 -0.62 1.66 -8.93
C ALA A 215 -0.53 3.17 -8.67
N TYR A 216 0.65 3.66 -8.26
CA TYR A 216 0.81 4.99 -7.68
C TYR A 216 1.83 5.86 -8.43
N ALA A 217 2.99 5.32 -8.81
CA ALA A 217 4.07 6.16 -9.35
C ALA A 217 3.73 6.88 -10.67
N SER A 218 2.91 6.28 -11.54
CA SER A 218 2.42 6.95 -12.76
C SER A 218 1.44 8.10 -12.51
N ASN A 219 0.79 8.12 -11.34
CA ASN A 219 -0.32 9.02 -11.05
C ASN A 219 0.12 10.26 -10.25
N MET A 220 1.30 10.21 -9.62
CA MET A 220 1.91 11.38 -8.96
C MET A 220 2.84 12.18 -9.89
N GLY A 221 3.33 11.58 -10.99
CA GLY A 221 4.39 12.15 -11.86
C GLY A 221 3.93 13.18 -12.89
N GLY A 222 3.55 14.38 -12.46
CA GLY A 222 3.53 15.58 -13.32
C GLY A 222 4.76 16.46 -13.08
N TYR A 223 5.23 17.22 -14.07
CA TYR A 223 6.41 18.12 -13.98
C TYR A 223 6.36 19.23 -12.89
N LYS A 224 5.32 19.26 -12.05
CA LYS A 224 5.11 20.19 -10.93
C LYS A 224 4.75 19.49 -9.60
N ASN A 225 4.62 18.17 -9.57
CA ASN A 225 4.25 17.43 -8.37
C ASN A 225 5.51 16.90 -7.65
N GLU A 226 5.60 17.16 -6.36
CA GLU A 226 6.65 16.65 -5.47
C GLU A 226 6.31 15.28 -4.84
N GLY A 227 5.21 14.65 -5.27
CA GLY A 227 4.71 13.42 -4.68
C GLY A 227 5.44 12.16 -5.15
N PHE A 228 5.63 11.20 -4.23
CA PHE A 228 6.24 9.90 -4.49
C PHE A 228 5.71 8.84 -3.52
N VAL A 229 5.73 7.58 -3.95
CA VAL A 229 5.58 6.39 -3.09
C VAL A 229 6.80 5.51 -3.34
N GLU A 230 7.77 5.52 -2.43
CA GLU A 230 9.05 4.83 -2.56
C GLU A 230 9.25 3.77 -1.46
N VAL A 231 9.94 2.68 -1.79
CA VAL A 231 10.19 1.56 -0.85
C VAL A 231 11.60 1.65 -0.29
N LEU A 232 11.70 1.87 1.02
CA LEU A 232 12.95 1.79 1.77
C LEU A 232 13.11 0.37 2.29
N ALA A 233 13.74 -0.46 1.46
CA ALA A 233 14.07 -1.83 1.80
C ALA A 233 15.35 -1.88 2.66
N ALA A 234 15.29 -2.51 3.83
CA ALA A 234 16.46 -2.70 4.70
C ALA A 234 17.65 -3.27 3.92
N GLN A 235 18.81 -2.62 4.03
CA GLN A 235 20.06 -3.08 3.45
C GLN A 235 21.09 -3.26 4.56
N GLN A 236 21.77 -4.41 4.56
CA GLN A 236 22.96 -4.59 5.37
C GLN A 236 24.07 -3.70 4.78
N SER A 237 24.54 -2.73 5.56
CA SER A 237 25.71 -1.92 5.22
C SER A 237 26.92 -2.36 6.06
N PRO A 238 28.15 -1.96 5.70
CA PRO A 238 29.33 -2.23 6.53
C PRO A 238 29.24 -1.62 7.94
N GLU A 239 28.47 -0.54 8.08
CA GLU A 239 28.27 0.21 9.33
C GLU A 239 27.05 -0.30 10.12
N ASN A 240 26.06 -0.88 9.44
CA ASN A 240 24.90 -1.51 10.05
C ASN A 240 24.62 -2.90 9.42
N PRO A 241 25.15 -3.98 10.01
CA PRO A 241 24.94 -5.35 9.51
C PRO A 241 23.56 -5.92 9.88
N ASN A 242 22.75 -5.20 10.66
CA ASN A 242 21.53 -5.72 11.27
C ASN A 242 20.28 -5.39 10.45
N TRP A 243 19.37 -6.36 10.33
CA TRP A 243 17.98 -6.13 9.92
C TRP A 243 17.25 -5.27 10.97
N PHE A 244 16.16 -4.57 10.61
CA PHE A 244 15.48 -3.72 11.60
C PHE A 244 15.07 -4.55 12.83
N GLN A 245 15.43 -4.07 14.02
CA GLN A 245 15.14 -4.76 15.27
C GLN A 245 13.71 -4.48 15.77
N GLY A 246 13.12 -3.36 15.37
CA GLY A 246 11.74 -3.00 15.63
C GLY A 246 11.27 -1.80 14.82
N THR A 247 10.15 -1.20 15.22
CA THR A 247 9.51 -0.08 14.50
C THR A 247 10.31 1.22 14.59
N ALA A 248 10.87 1.55 15.76
CA ALA A 248 11.68 2.76 15.96
C ALA A 248 13.07 2.63 15.30
N ASP A 249 13.68 1.44 15.36
CA ASP A 249 14.93 1.16 14.66
C ASP A 249 14.78 1.30 13.14
N ALA A 250 13.69 0.78 12.56
CA ALA A 250 13.42 0.92 11.13
C ALA A 250 13.39 2.40 10.67
N VAL A 251 12.79 3.29 11.46
CA VAL A 251 12.77 4.74 11.18
C VAL A 251 14.14 5.37 11.44
N ARG A 252 14.83 5.00 12.52
CA ARG A 252 16.17 5.52 12.85
C ARG A 252 17.18 5.28 11.72
N GLN A 253 17.16 4.10 11.11
CA GLN A 253 18.09 3.74 10.02
C GLN A 253 17.96 4.61 8.77
N TYR A 254 16.79 5.23 8.54
CA TYR A 254 16.54 6.15 7.42
C TYR A 254 16.29 7.60 7.87
N LEU A 255 16.54 7.90 9.14
CA LEU A 255 16.27 9.23 9.72
C LEU A 255 17.02 10.35 9.00
N TRP A 256 18.25 10.07 8.55
CA TRP A 256 19.06 10.97 7.72
C TRP A 256 18.36 11.36 6.41
N LEU A 257 17.66 10.41 5.76
CA LEU A 257 16.92 10.65 4.52
C LEU A 257 15.62 11.41 4.81
N PHE A 258 14.96 11.17 5.94
CA PHE A 258 13.77 11.92 6.34
C PHE A 258 14.11 13.37 6.74
N GLU A 259 15.29 13.60 7.31
CA GLU A 259 15.79 14.93 7.69
C GLU A 259 15.99 15.86 6.47
N GLU A 260 16.29 15.31 5.28
CA GLU A 260 16.40 16.06 4.02
C GLU A 260 15.08 16.69 3.54
N HIS A 261 13.93 16.14 3.94
CA HIS A 261 12.62 16.66 3.51
C HIS A 261 12.22 17.90 4.31
N ASN A 262 11.87 18.99 3.62
CA ASN A 262 11.35 20.21 4.24
C ASN A 262 9.86 20.06 4.61
N VAL A 263 9.59 19.29 5.66
CA VAL A 263 8.28 18.99 6.23
C VAL A 263 8.20 19.45 7.69
N LEU A 264 6.99 19.70 8.18
CA LEU A 264 6.71 20.04 9.58
C LEU A 264 6.51 18.76 10.41
N GLU A 265 5.79 17.77 9.88
CA GLU A 265 5.46 16.53 10.59
C GLU A 265 5.80 15.25 9.81
N PHE A 266 6.05 14.18 10.56
CA PHE A 266 6.06 12.80 10.09
C PHE A 266 4.76 12.11 10.51
N LEU A 267 4.02 11.56 9.54
CA LEU A 267 2.88 10.68 9.80
C LEU A 267 3.38 9.22 9.75
N VAL A 268 3.51 8.59 10.91
CA VAL A 268 3.96 7.20 11.04
C VAL A 268 2.75 6.27 11.06
N LEU A 269 2.72 5.29 10.16
CA LEU A 269 1.58 4.38 9.96
C LEU A 269 2.00 2.91 10.02
N ALA A 270 1.24 2.08 10.73
CA ALA A 270 1.32 0.63 10.60
C ALA A 270 0.81 0.15 9.22
N GLY A 271 1.49 -0.85 8.64
CA GLY A 271 1.21 -1.38 7.31
C GLY A 271 0.26 -2.58 7.24
N ASP A 272 -0.42 -2.93 8.33
CA ASP A 272 -1.16 -4.18 8.51
C ASP A 272 -2.50 -4.07 9.26
N HIS A 273 -3.08 -2.87 9.31
CA HIS A 273 -4.42 -2.65 9.87
C HIS A 273 -5.44 -2.38 8.74
N LEU A 274 -6.70 -2.81 8.92
CA LEU A 274 -7.79 -2.54 7.99
C LEU A 274 -8.68 -1.42 8.53
N TYR A 275 -8.63 -0.24 7.91
CA TYR A 275 -9.37 0.96 8.34
C TYR A 275 -9.42 2.01 7.22
N ARG A 276 -10.28 3.02 7.37
CA ARG A 276 -10.30 4.24 6.56
C ARG A 276 -10.26 5.45 7.50
N MET A 277 -9.29 6.34 7.30
CA MET A 277 -9.11 7.53 8.13
C MET A 277 -8.73 8.72 7.25
N ASP A 278 -9.29 9.88 7.55
CA ASP A 278 -8.86 11.18 7.02
C ASP A 278 -7.78 11.73 7.97
N TYR A 279 -6.53 11.74 7.51
CA TYR A 279 -5.42 12.21 8.32
C TYR A 279 -5.35 13.74 8.40
N GLU A 280 -6.05 14.51 7.55
CA GLU A 280 -5.99 15.97 7.65
C GLU A 280 -6.57 16.46 8.98
N ARG A 281 -7.64 15.82 9.47
CA ARG A 281 -8.21 16.08 10.80
C ARG A 281 -7.26 15.73 11.95
N PHE A 282 -6.57 14.59 11.83
CA PHE A 282 -5.59 14.12 12.80
C PHE A 282 -4.37 15.04 12.90
N ILE A 283 -3.88 15.53 11.75
CA ILE A 283 -2.77 16.49 11.67
C ILE A 283 -3.22 17.89 12.11
N GLN A 284 -4.48 18.27 11.83
CA GLN A 284 -5.05 19.51 12.34
C GLN A 284 -5.09 19.51 13.88
N ALA A 285 -5.54 18.41 14.50
CA ALA A 285 -5.52 18.25 15.94
C ALA A 285 -4.11 18.37 16.54
N HIS A 286 -3.10 17.77 15.89
CA HIS A 286 -1.68 17.90 16.28
C HIS A 286 -1.23 19.36 16.32
N ARG A 287 -1.55 20.13 15.27
CA ARG A 287 -1.18 21.55 15.17
C ARG A 287 -1.98 22.45 16.13
N GLU A 288 -3.29 22.21 16.29
CA GLU A 288 -4.17 23.02 17.16
C GLU A 288 -3.83 22.84 18.65
N THR A 289 -3.35 21.66 19.05
CA THR A 289 -2.91 21.37 20.42
C THR A 289 -1.43 21.68 20.68
N ASP A 290 -0.69 22.14 19.65
CA ASP A 290 0.77 22.32 19.67
C ASP A 290 1.49 21.07 20.24
N ALA A 291 1.04 19.89 19.82
CA ALA A 291 1.54 18.63 20.35
C ALA A 291 2.92 18.28 19.79
N ASP A 292 3.78 17.69 20.63
CA ASP A 292 5.06 17.11 20.17
C ASP A 292 4.81 15.78 19.44
N ILE A 293 3.80 15.05 19.90
CA ILE A 293 3.31 13.77 19.35
C ILE A 293 1.79 13.74 19.48
N THR A 294 1.08 13.27 18.46
CA THR A 294 -0.34 12.89 18.58
C THR A 294 -0.51 11.42 18.20
N VAL A 295 -1.23 10.68 19.04
CA VAL A 295 -1.46 9.23 18.91
C VAL A 295 -2.93 8.98 18.58
N ALA A 296 -3.21 8.24 17.52
CA ALA A 296 -4.58 7.83 17.22
C ALA A 296 -5.04 6.75 18.23
N ALA A 297 -6.15 7.01 18.89
CA ALA A 297 -6.70 6.26 20.01
C ALA A 297 -8.04 5.63 19.62
N LEU A 298 -8.15 4.31 19.80
CA LEU A 298 -9.37 3.54 19.54
C LEU A 298 -10.06 3.16 20.86
N PRO A 299 -11.35 3.50 21.06
CA PRO A 299 -12.14 3.02 22.18
C PRO A 299 -12.35 1.50 22.12
N MET A 300 -12.25 0.82 23.26
CA MET A 300 -12.48 -0.63 23.32
C MET A 300 -13.00 -1.14 24.66
N ASP A 301 -13.62 -2.30 24.58
CA ASP A 301 -14.14 -3.06 25.71
C ASP A 301 -13.03 -3.87 26.41
N GLU A 302 -13.31 -4.29 27.64
CA GLU A 302 -12.35 -4.97 28.52
C GLU A 302 -11.78 -6.27 27.93
N LYS A 303 -12.52 -6.97 27.05
CA LYS A 303 -12.08 -8.24 26.46
C LYS A 303 -10.95 -8.03 25.46
N ARG A 304 -11.05 -6.99 24.63
CA ARG A 304 -10.04 -6.65 23.61
C ARG A 304 -8.85 -5.86 24.18
N ALA A 305 -9.09 -5.05 25.21
CA ALA A 305 -8.10 -4.15 25.82
C ALA A 305 -6.74 -4.81 26.16
N THR A 306 -6.73 -6.05 26.65
CA THR A 306 -5.49 -6.76 27.03
C THR A 306 -4.55 -7.11 25.87
N ALA A 307 -4.99 -6.98 24.62
CA ALA A 307 -4.19 -7.25 23.43
C ALA A 307 -3.38 -6.04 22.93
N PHE A 308 -3.63 -4.83 23.45
CA PHE A 308 -3.10 -3.57 22.92
C PHE A 308 -2.36 -2.74 23.98
N GLY A 309 -1.65 -1.71 23.53
CA GLY A 309 -1.09 -0.67 24.38
C GLY A 309 -2.16 0.33 24.76
N LEU A 310 -2.56 0.32 26.04
CA LEU A 310 -3.56 1.24 26.58
C LEU A 310 -2.91 2.55 27.02
N MET A 311 -3.69 3.62 27.01
CA MET A 311 -3.27 4.95 27.44
C MET A 311 -4.30 5.56 28.42
N LYS A 312 -3.87 6.48 29.26
CA LYS A 312 -4.75 7.34 30.06
C LYS A 312 -4.52 8.79 29.72
N ILE A 313 -5.61 9.55 29.77
CA ILE A 313 -5.64 10.96 29.41
C ILE A 313 -6.10 11.84 30.59
N ASP A 314 -5.72 13.11 30.54
CA ASP A 314 -6.34 14.19 31.33
C ASP A 314 -7.58 14.79 30.63
N GLU A 315 -8.15 15.86 31.20
CA GLU A 315 -9.38 16.51 30.72
C GLU A 315 -9.21 17.18 29.35
N GLU A 316 -7.99 17.57 28.98
CA GLU A 316 -7.62 18.09 27.67
C GLU A 316 -7.33 16.99 26.63
N GLY A 317 -7.33 15.72 27.02
CA GLY A 317 -7.00 14.58 26.16
C GLY A 317 -5.50 14.34 25.97
N ARG A 318 -4.65 14.99 26.76
CA ARG A 318 -3.20 14.73 26.76
C ARG A 318 -2.94 13.42 27.49
N ILE A 319 -2.05 12.61 26.93
CA ILE A 319 -1.70 11.30 27.48
C ILE A 319 -0.73 11.49 28.66
N ILE A 320 -1.11 10.91 29.80
CA ILE A 320 -0.38 10.98 31.09
C ILE A 320 0.22 9.65 31.52
N GLU A 321 -0.32 8.52 31.04
CA GLU A 321 0.12 7.17 31.40
C GLU A 321 -0.03 6.23 30.20
N PHE A 322 0.94 5.33 30.00
CA PHE A 322 0.91 4.27 28.99
C PHE A 322 1.14 2.91 29.66
N SER A 323 0.41 1.90 29.21
CA SER A 323 0.61 0.52 29.65
C SER A 323 0.46 -0.45 28.50
N GLU A 324 1.52 -1.18 28.19
CA GLU A 324 1.54 -2.17 27.11
C GLU A 324 0.91 -3.50 27.57
N LYS A 325 -0.20 -3.91 26.94
CA LYS A 325 -0.92 -5.18 27.19
C LYS A 325 -1.21 -5.49 28.68
N PRO A 326 -1.81 -4.54 29.43
CA PRO A 326 -2.05 -4.69 30.87
C PRO A 326 -3.03 -5.80 31.20
N LYS A 327 -2.91 -6.39 32.40
CA LYS A 327 -3.76 -7.48 32.89
C LYS A 327 -4.10 -7.30 34.38
N GLY A 328 -5.19 -7.92 34.83
CA GLY A 328 -5.60 -7.89 36.25
C GLY A 328 -5.85 -6.47 36.77
N GLU A 329 -5.28 -6.13 37.93
CA GLU A 329 -5.44 -4.79 38.51
C GLU A 329 -4.83 -3.68 37.66
N GLN A 330 -3.75 -3.95 36.91
CA GLN A 330 -3.18 -2.97 35.98
C GLN A 330 -4.16 -2.64 34.86
N LEU A 331 -4.92 -3.63 34.36
CA LEU A 331 -5.97 -3.38 33.37
C LEU A 331 -7.05 -2.46 33.97
N LYS A 332 -7.53 -2.74 35.18
CA LYS A 332 -8.54 -1.89 35.85
C LYS A 332 -8.07 -0.46 36.08
N ALA A 333 -6.78 -0.26 36.41
CA ALA A 333 -6.18 1.05 36.62
C ALA A 333 -6.09 1.90 35.34
N MET A 334 -6.17 1.27 34.16
CA MET A 334 -6.17 1.91 32.84
C MET A 334 -7.56 2.30 32.33
N LYS A 335 -8.62 2.16 33.14
CA LYS A 335 -9.94 2.70 32.77
C LYS A 335 -9.89 4.23 32.72
N VAL A 336 -10.56 4.79 31.71
CA VAL A 336 -10.73 6.23 31.51
C VAL A 336 -12.20 6.56 31.27
N ASP A 337 -12.55 7.82 31.44
CA ASP A 337 -13.79 8.36 30.89
C ASP A 337 -13.57 8.72 29.42
N THR A 338 -14.12 7.92 28.51
CA THR A 338 -13.99 8.18 27.06
C THR A 338 -14.94 9.26 26.55
N THR A 339 -15.87 9.79 27.37
CA THR A 339 -16.66 10.97 27.01
C THR A 339 -15.81 12.23 26.86
N ILE A 340 -14.67 12.30 27.57
CA ILE A 340 -13.64 13.34 27.43
C ILE A 340 -13.23 13.48 25.95
N LEU A 341 -13.06 12.34 25.26
CA LEU A 341 -12.70 12.29 23.85
C LEU A 341 -13.87 12.54 22.88
N GLY A 342 -15.10 12.68 23.37
CA GLY A 342 -16.30 12.92 22.55
C GLY A 342 -17.08 11.65 22.17
N LEU A 343 -16.94 10.54 22.91
CA LEU A 343 -17.94 9.46 22.91
C LEU A 343 -19.19 9.88 23.70
N ASP A 344 -20.33 9.29 23.36
CA ASP A 344 -21.54 9.39 24.17
C ASP A 344 -21.47 8.52 25.45
N ASP A 345 -22.32 8.85 26.42
CA ASP A 345 -22.39 8.20 27.74
C ASP A 345 -22.69 6.70 27.71
N GLU A 346 -23.27 6.16 26.63
CA GLU A 346 -23.61 4.73 26.54
C GLU A 346 -22.39 3.96 26.02
N ARG A 347 -21.83 4.39 24.88
CA ARG A 347 -20.60 3.83 24.32
C ARG A 347 -19.41 3.97 25.27
N ALA A 348 -19.33 5.07 26.02
CA ALA A 348 -18.23 5.28 26.97
C ALA A 348 -18.24 4.27 28.14
N LYS A 349 -19.43 3.82 28.57
CA LYS A 349 -19.57 2.78 29.60
C LYS A 349 -19.22 1.39 29.08
N GLU A 350 -19.54 1.10 27.81
CA GLU A 350 -19.19 -0.17 27.17
C GLU A 350 -17.70 -0.25 26.79
N MET A 351 -17.10 0.89 26.42
CA MET A 351 -15.70 1.03 26.01
C MET A 351 -14.92 2.00 26.93
N PRO A 352 -14.65 1.62 28.19
CA PRO A 352 -13.96 2.45 29.18
C PRO A 352 -12.42 2.45 29.01
N TYR A 353 -11.92 2.05 27.85
CA TYR A 353 -10.49 1.96 27.52
C TYR A 353 -10.21 2.61 26.17
N ILE A 354 -9.03 3.20 26.04
CA ILE A 354 -8.47 3.72 24.79
C ILE A 354 -7.11 3.07 24.55
N ALA A 355 -6.87 2.63 23.32
CA ALA A 355 -5.63 1.98 22.92
C ALA A 355 -4.98 2.64 21.70
N SER A 356 -3.66 2.55 21.63
CA SER A 356 -2.90 3.02 20.47
C SER A 356 -3.19 2.17 19.24
N MET A 357 -3.57 2.82 18.14
CA MET A 357 -3.75 2.19 16.84
C MET A 357 -2.43 1.95 16.08
N GLY A 358 -1.27 2.30 16.67
CA GLY A 358 0.02 2.29 15.99
C GLY A 358 0.13 3.33 14.86
N ILE A 359 -0.55 4.47 15.03
CA ILE A 359 -0.64 5.57 14.08
C ILE A 359 -0.32 6.87 14.84
N TYR A 360 0.68 7.61 14.34
CA TYR A 360 1.27 8.76 15.05
C TYR A 360 1.52 9.94 14.11
N VAL A 361 1.21 11.16 14.54
CA VAL A 361 1.81 12.39 13.99
C VAL A 361 2.90 12.84 14.95
N ILE A 362 4.10 13.09 14.44
CA ILE A 362 5.27 13.48 15.24
C ILE A 362 5.92 14.68 14.56
N SER A 363 6.13 15.78 15.30
CA SER A 363 6.79 16.97 14.75
C SER A 363 8.24 16.62 14.34
N LYS A 364 8.74 17.19 13.24
CA LYS A 364 10.03 16.78 12.64
C LYS A 364 11.18 16.79 13.65
N ASP A 365 11.36 17.89 14.36
CA ASP A 365 12.46 18.04 15.33
C ASP A 365 12.30 17.15 16.57
N VAL A 366 11.05 16.84 16.94
CA VAL A 366 10.73 15.90 18.02
C VAL A 366 11.17 14.48 17.63
N MET A 367 10.89 14.03 16.40
CA MET A 367 11.36 12.73 15.89
C MET A 367 12.90 12.62 15.92
N LEU A 368 13.60 13.67 15.46
CA LEU A 368 15.06 13.72 15.43
C LEU A 368 15.64 13.60 16.85
N ASN A 369 15.19 14.46 17.75
CA ASN A 369 15.58 14.48 19.16
C ASN A 369 15.28 13.14 19.87
N LEU A 370 14.10 12.55 19.64
CA LEU A 370 13.72 11.28 20.26
C LEU A 370 14.58 10.12 19.79
N LEU A 371 14.75 9.92 18.47
CA LEU A 371 15.42 8.74 17.93
C LEU A 371 16.95 8.83 17.93
N ARG A 372 17.53 10.03 17.94
CA ARG A 372 18.98 10.25 17.94
C ARG A 372 19.52 10.56 19.34
N ASP A 373 18.83 11.41 20.10
CA ASP A 373 19.41 12.08 21.27
C ASP A 373 18.82 11.58 22.62
N LYS A 374 17.50 11.31 22.70
CA LYS A 374 16.84 10.83 23.94
C LYS A 374 16.82 9.31 24.06
N PHE A 375 16.43 8.62 22.99
CA PHE A 375 16.21 7.17 22.96
C PHE A 375 16.96 6.49 21.79
N PRO A 376 18.30 6.66 21.66
CA PRO A 376 19.07 6.07 20.57
C PRO A 376 19.06 4.53 20.57
N GLY A 377 18.80 3.90 21.71
CA GLY A 377 18.70 2.44 21.84
C GLY A 377 17.29 1.84 21.70
N ALA A 378 16.25 2.66 21.51
CA ALA A 378 14.88 2.14 21.43
C ALA A 378 14.63 1.39 20.11
N ASN A 379 13.99 0.23 20.20
CA ASN A 379 13.61 -0.61 19.08
C ASN A 379 12.15 -0.41 18.67
N ASP A 380 11.23 -0.07 19.60
CA ASP A 380 9.81 0.07 19.29
C ASP A 380 9.19 1.42 19.66
N PHE A 381 8.33 1.96 18.80
CA PHE A 381 7.59 3.18 19.09
C PHE A 381 6.59 3.00 20.24
N GLY A 382 5.70 2.01 20.14
CA GLY A 382 4.56 1.86 21.04
C GLY A 382 4.96 1.51 22.47
N SER A 383 5.93 0.62 22.65
CA SER A 383 6.34 0.18 23.99
C SER A 383 7.52 0.95 24.59
N GLU A 384 8.27 1.75 23.83
CA GLU A 384 9.49 2.42 24.32
C GLU A 384 9.53 3.92 24.01
N VAL A 385 9.44 4.34 22.74
CA VAL A 385 9.58 5.77 22.38
C VAL A 385 8.42 6.62 22.87
N ILE A 386 7.17 6.16 22.70
CA ILE A 386 5.97 6.92 23.07
C ILE A 386 5.82 7.01 24.61
N PRO A 387 5.97 5.92 25.40
CA PRO A 387 6.02 6.02 26.86
C PRO A 387 7.22 6.86 27.34
N GLY A 388 8.38 6.71 26.69
CA GLY A 388 9.58 7.52 26.93
C GLY A 388 9.33 9.02 26.78
N ALA A 389 8.78 9.45 25.64
CA ALA A 389 8.40 10.84 25.38
C ALA A 389 7.43 11.39 26.43
N THR A 390 6.42 10.59 26.80
CA THR A 390 5.45 10.92 27.87
C THR A 390 6.17 11.15 29.20
N SER A 391 7.07 10.23 29.60
CA SER A 391 7.80 10.30 30.87
C SER A 391 8.77 11.51 31.00
N ILE A 392 9.29 12.02 29.88
CA ILE A 392 10.15 13.22 29.86
C ILE A 392 9.34 14.53 29.75
N GLY A 393 8.01 14.45 29.84
CA GLY A 393 7.11 15.59 29.93
C GLY A 393 6.73 16.23 28.60
N MET A 394 6.98 15.58 27.45
CA MET A 394 6.51 16.05 26.14
C MET A 394 4.98 16.07 26.07
N ARG A 395 4.45 16.90 25.17
CA ARG A 395 3.03 17.00 24.83
C ARG A 395 2.64 15.87 23.90
N VAL A 396 2.38 14.70 24.49
CA VAL A 396 1.82 13.55 23.81
C VAL A 396 0.28 13.62 23.92
N GLN A 397 -0.40 13.83 22.81
CA GLN A 397 -1.85 14.07 22.74
C GLN A 397 -2.59 12.84 22.19
N ALA A 398 -3.76 12.51 22.73
CA ALA A 398 -4.65 11.52 22.12
C ALA A 398 -5.55 12.17 21.06
N TYR A 399 -5.78 11.47 19.95
CA TYR A 399 -6.81 11.79 18.96
C TYR A 399 -7.79 10.64 18.86
N LEU A 400 -9.08 10.92 19.02
CA LEU A 400 -10.10 9.87 18.93
C LEU A 400 -10.40 9.50 17.49
N TYR A 401 -10.17 8.23 17.16
CA TYR A 401 -10.71 7.61 15.95
C TYR A 401 -12.05 6.94 16.23
N ASP A 402 -13.08 7.29 15.45
CA ASP A 402 -14.41 6.68 15.54
C ASP A 402 -14.83 6.04 14.21
N GLY A 403 -14.30 4.84 13.96
CA GLY A 403 -14.56 4.07 12.75
C GLY A 403 -14.13 2.61 12.84
N TYR A 404 -14.31 1.86 11.74
CA TYR A 404 -13.84 0.47 11.67
C TYR A 404 -12.31 0.41 11.64
N TRP A 405 -11.74 -0.37 12.56
CA TRP A 405 -10.32 -0.70 12.60
C TRP A 405 -10.13 -2.15 13.08
N GLU A 406 -9.21 -2.88 12.42
CA GLU A 406 -8.88 -4.27 12.76
C GLU A 406 -7.38 -4.57 12.51
N ASP A 407 -6.68 -5.18 13.48
CA ASP A 407 -5.31 -5.70 13.31
C ASP A 407 -5.35 -7.03 12.53
N ILE A 408 -5.08 -6.96 11.23
CA ILE A 408 -5.03 -8.13 10.33
C ILE A 408 -3.61 -8.72 10.23
N GLY A 409 -2.80 -8.56 11.28
CA GLY A 409 -1.45 -9.09 11.45
C GLY A 409 -1.36 -10.55 11.90
N THR A 410 -2.48 -11.24 12.16
CA THR A 410 -2.55 -12.68 12.47
C THR A 410 -3.39 -13.44 11.44
N ILE A 411 -3.18 -14.75 11.25
CA ILE A 411 -3.93 -15.54 10.24
C ILE A 411 -5.44 -15.51 10.48
N GLU A 412 -5.88 -15.63 11.74
CA GLU A 412 -7.30 -15.65 12.09
C GLU A 412 -7.98 -14.29 11.89
N ALA A 413 -7.39 -13.20 12.39
CA ALA A 413 -7.92 -11.86 12.16
C ALA A 413 -7.91 -11.50 10.67
N PHE A 414 -6.83 -11.83 9.94
CA PHE A 414 -6.75 -11.65 8.49
C PHE A 414 -7.83 -12.44 7.73
N TYR A 415 -8.07 -13.69 8.10
CA TYR A 415 -9.13 -14.51 7.51
C TYR A 415 -10.52 -13.92 7.79
N ASN A 416 -10.82 -13.61 9.05
CA ASN A 416 -12.11 -13.07 9.49
C ASN A 416 -12.40 -11.71 8.82
N ALA A 417 -11.42 -10.80 8.79
CA ALA A 417 -11.57 -9.49 8.15
C ALA A 417 -11.75 -9.59 6.62
N ASN A 418 -11.12 -10.58 5.97
CA ASN A 418 -11.38 -10.82 4.55
C ASN A 418 -12.80 -11.35 4.32
N LEU A 419 -13.28 -12.34 5.08
CA LEU A 419 -14.66 -12.83 4.92
C LEU A 419 -15.71 -11.81 5.37
N GLY A 420 -15.40 -10.92 6.31
CA GLY A 420 -16.28 -9.85 6.78
C GLY A 420 -16.81 -8.90 5.69
N ILE A 421 -16.14 -8.83 4.53
CA ILE A 421 -16.62 -8.08 3.36
C ILE A 421 -17.86 -8.71 2.68
N THR A 422 -18.21 -9.95 3.04
CA THR A 422 -19.39 -10.68 2.53
C THR A 422 -20.64 -10.45 3.39
N LYS A 423 -20.47 -9.85 4.57
CA LYS A 423 -21.53 -9.67 5.58
C LYS A 423 -22.68 -8.82 5.05
N LYS A 424 -23.90 -9.22 5.44
CA LYS A 424 -25.17 -8.55 5.09
C LYS A 424 -25.74 -7.82 6.32
N PRO A 425 -26.50 -6.72 6.12
CA PRO A 425 -26.78 -6.06 4.85
C PRO A 425 -25.62 -5.17 4.34
N ILE A 426 -24.66 -4.86 5.19
CA ILE A 426 -23.51 -3.98 4.92
C ILE A 426 -22.26 -4.68 5.49
N PRO A 427 -21.12 -4.69 4.77
CA PRO A 427 -19.86 -5.21 5.30
C PRO A 427 -19.29 -4.28 6.38
N ASP A 428 -18.58 -4.84 7.36
CA ASP A 428 -17.96 -4.04 8.43
C ASP A 428 -16.90 -3.05 7.90
N PHE A 429 -16.26 -3.40 6.77
CA PHE A 429 -15.42 -2.50 5.99
C PHE A 429 -15.74 -2.56 4.49
N SER A 430 -15.93 -1.40 3.86
CA SER A 430 -16.05 -1.28 2.40
C SER A 430 -14.80 -0.68 1.78
N PHE A 431 -14.13 -1.45 0.91
CA PHE A 431 -13.00 -0.98 0.09
C PHE A 431 -13.42 0.13 -0.89
N TYR A 432 -14.66 0.09 -1.37
CA TYR A 432 -15.24 1.17 -2.15
C TYR A 432 -15.83 2.25 -1.22
N ASP A 433 -15.47 3.49 -1.48
CA ASP A 433 -16.18 4.67 -1.00
C ASP A 433 -16.16 5.72 -2.12
N ARG A 434 -17.13 6.64 -2.14
CA ARG A 434 -17.26 7.63 -3.20
C ARG A 434 -16.22 8.76 -3.08
N SER A 435 -15.83 9.11 -1.86
CA SER A 435 -14.92 10.23 -1.57
C SER A 435 -13.50 9.75 -1.30
N ALA A 436 -13.34 8.64 -0.59
CA ALA A 436 -12.05 8.06 -0.19
C ALA A 436 -11.97 6.56 -0.55
N PRO A 437 -12.02 6.19 -1.84
CA PRO A 437 -11.88 4.80 -2.26
C PRO A 437 -10.49 4.25 -1.89
N ILE A 438 -10.40 2.95 -1.64
CA ILE A 438 -9.11 2.25 -1.65
C ILE A 438 -8.71 2.03 -3.11
N TYR A 439 -7.55 2.57 -3.48
CA TYR A 439 -6.95 2.40 -4.80
C TYR A 439 -6.17 1.09 -4.87
N THR A 440 -5.89 0.61 -6.08
CA THR A 440 -4.95 -0.50 -6.32
C THR A 440 -4.46 -0.44 -7.76
N GLN A 441 -3.59 -1.38 -8.14
CA GLN A 441 -3.07 -1.45 -9.51
C GLN A 441 -4.19 -1.65 -10.54
N PRO A 442 -4.32 -0.80 -11.58
CA PRO A 442 -5.14 -1.10 -12.76
C PRO A 442 -4.58 -2.32 -13.50
N ARG A 443 -5.43 -3.29 -13.86
CA ARG A 443 -5.00 -4.58 -14.44
C ARG A 443 -5.62 -4.90 -15.80
N TYR A 444 -6.68 -4.20 -16.20
CA TYR A 444 -7.41 -4.42 -17.45
C TYR A 444 -7.80 -5.89 -17.66
N LEU A 445 -8.22 -6.57 -16.59
CA LEU A 445 -8.72 -7.93 -16.67
C LEU A 445 -10.13 -7.96 -17.27
N PRO A 446 -10.51 -9.05 -17.96
CA PRO A 446 -11.87 -9.21 -18.44
C PRO A 446 -12.86 -9.32 -17.26
N PRO A 447 -14.16 -9.11 -17.50
CA PRO A 447 -15.20 -9.50 -16.55
C PRO A 447 -15.08 -10.98 -16.16
N SER A 448 -15.41 -11.30 -14.91
CA SER A 448 -15.42 -12.68 -14.42
C SER A 448 -16.46 -13.51 -15.15
N LYS A 449 -16.07 -14.70 -15.60
CA LYS A 449 -16.90 -15.61 -16.39
C LYS A 449 -17.33 -16.79 -15.53
N MET A 450 -18.64 -16.95 -15.37
CA MET A 450 -19.27 -18.10 -14.73
C MET A 450 -19.96 -18.96 -15.79
N LEU A 451 -19.89 -20.29 -15.65
CA LEU A 451 -20.64 -21.23 -16.48
C LEU A 451 -21.98 -21.60 -15.84
N ASP A 452 -21.95 -22.04 -14.58
CA ASP A 452 -23.12 -22.52 -13.82
C ASP A 452 -22.80 -22.53 -12.32
N ALA A 453 -22.71 -21.34 -11.71
CA ALA A 453 -22.21 -21.19 -10.35
C ALA A 453 -23.34 -20.82 -9.37
N ASP A 454 -23.53 -21.64 -8.34
CA ASP A 454 -24.36 -21.33 -7.17
C ASP A 454 -23.50 -20.53 -6.19
N VAL A 455 -23.74 -19.20 -6.13
CA VAL A 455 -22.91 -18.25 -5.38
C VAL A 455 -23.76 -17.56 -4.31
N THR A 456 -23.43 -17.81 -3.05
CA THR A 456 -24.13 -17.27 -1.87
C THR A 456 -23.14 -16.61 -0.93
N ASP A 457 -23.52 -15.45 -0.38
CA ASP A 457 -22.75 -14.71 0.64
C ASP A 457 -21.26 -14.55 0.28
N SER A 458 -20.95 -14.23 -0.98
CA SER A 458 -19.58 -14.30 -1.50
C SER A 458 -19.22 -13.11 -2.39
N VAL A 459 -17.93 -12.77 -2.41
CA VAL A 459 -17.37 -11.70 -3.27
C VAL A 459 -16.49 -12.31 -4.34
N ILE A 460 -16.69 -11.86 -5.60
CA ILE A 460 -15.94 -12.32 -6.77
C ILE A 460 -15.08 -11.19 -7.32
N GLY A 461 -13.77 -11.41 -7.39
CA GLY A 461 -12.77 -10.47 -7.89
C GLY A 461 -12.71 -10.38 -9.42
N GLU A 462 -11.65 -9.73 -9.91
CA GLU A 462 -11.45 -9.48 -11.35
C GLU A 462 -11.07 -10.74 -12.14
N GLY A 463 -11.74 -11.00 -13.27
CA GLY A 463 -11.32 -12.00 -14.26
C GLY A 463 -11.32 -13.45 -13.80
N CYS A 464 -12.18 -13.84 -12.86
CA CYS A 464 -12.32 -15.23 -12.45
C CYS A 464 -12.89 -16.10 -13.60
N VAL A 465 -12.51 -17.37 -13.65
CA VAL A 465 -13.05 -18.38 -14.57
C VAL A 465 -13.64 -19.51 -13.74
N ILE A 466 -14.96 -19.53 -13.66
CA ILE A 466 -15.73 -20.35 -12.73
C ILE A 466 -16.61 -21.32 -13.54
N LYS A 467 -16.52 -22.62 -13.25
CA LYS A 467 -17.24 -23.69 -13.96
C LYS A 467 -18.60 -23.97 -13.32
N ASN A 468 -19.01 -25.25 -13.26
CA ASN A 468 -20.20 -25.67 -12.53
C ASN A 468 -19.81 -26.01 -11.08
N CYS A 469 -20.12 -25.14 -10.13
CA CYS A 469 -19.60 -25.25 -8.76
C CYS A 469 -20.48 -24.53 -7.74
N LYS A 470 -20.22 -24.78 -6.45
CA LYS A 470 -20.85 -24.06 -5.32
C LYS A 470 -19.83 -23.19 -4.60
N ILE A 471 -20.22 -21.95 -4.29
CA ILE A 471 -19.39 -20.98 -3.58
C ILE A 471 -20.25 -20.33 -2.49
N HIS A 472 -19.94 -20.60 -1.24
CA HIS A 472 -20.66 -20.11 -0.06
C HIS A 472 -19.71 -19.38 0.89
N HIS A 473 -20.13 -18.24 1.43
CA HIS A 473 -19.42 -17.47 2.46
C HIS A 473 -17.91 -17.30 2.16
N SER A 474 -17.57 -16.87 0.93
CA SER A 474 -16.21 -16.95 0.40
C SER A 474 -15.78 -15.72 -0.38
N VAL A 475 -14.47 -15.50 -0.44
CA VAL A 475 -13.85 -14.40 -1.18
C VAL A 475 -12.96 -14.97 -2.28
N VAL A 476 -13.38 -14.77 -3.54
CA VAL A 476 -12.75 -15.34 -4.73
C VAL A 476 -11.88 -14.27 -5.40
N GLY A 477 -10.58 -14.30 -5.13
CA GLY A 477 -9.61 -13.33 -5.63
C GLY A 477 -9.40 -13.35 -7.14
N LEU A 478 -8.80 -12.27 -7.65
CA LEU A 478 -8.60 -12.08 -9.09
C LEU A 478 -7.92 -13.27 -9.80
N ARG A 479 -8.37 -13.55 -11.02
CA ARG A 479 -7.93 -14.68 -11.88
C ARG A 479 -8.12 -16.09 -11.28
N SER A 480 -8.95 -16.26 -10.26
CA SER A 480 -9.25 -17.60 -9.75
C SER A 480 -9.88 -18.48 -10.83
N CYS A 481 -9.32 -19.69 -11.00
CA CYS A 481 -9.89 -20.76 -11.80
C CYS A 481 -10.53 -21.79 -10.87
N ILE A 482 -11.83 -22.06 -11.03
CA ILE A 482 -12.57 -23.04 -10.22
C ILE A 482 -13.20 -24.05 -11.18
N SER A 483 -12.78 -25.31 -11.08
CA SER A 483 -13.14 -26.39 -12.01
C SER A 483 -14.49 -27.05 -11.68
N GLU A 484 -14.88 -28.00 -12.51
CA GLU A 484 -16.19 -28.66 -12.45
C GLU A 484 -16.42 -29.42 -11.12
N GLY A 485 -17.62 -29.30 -10.55
CA GLY A 485 -18.04 -30.00 -9.33
C GLY A 485 -17.42 -29.48 -8.01
N ALA A 486 -16.64 -28.40 -8.03
CA ALA A 486 -16.00 -27.87 -6.83
C ALA A 486 -17.01 -27.30 -5.82
N ILE A 487 -16.67 -27.39 -4.52
CA ILE A 487 -17.44 -26.81 -3.40
C ILE A 487 -16.48 -25.95 -2.59
N ILE A 488 -16.76 -24.65 -2.50
CA ILE A 488 -15.96 -23.67 -1.77
C ILE A 488 -16.84 -23.10 -0.65
N GLU A 489 -16.44 -23.28 0.61
CA GLU A 489 -17.17 -22.86 1.81
C GLU A 489 -16.21 -22.11 2.74
N ASP A 490 -16.62 -20.99 3.33
CA ASP A 490 -15.83 -20.30 4.37
C ASP A 490 -14.36 -20.06 3.93
N THR A 491 -14.12 -19.60 2.69
CA THR A 491 -12.78 -19.69 2.09
C THR A 491 -12.32 -18.40 1.40
N LEU A 492 -11.07 -18.02 1.68
CA LEU A 492 -10.36 -16.96 0.98
C LEU A 492 -9.48 -17.56 -0.12
N LEU A 493 -9.93 -17.50 -1.37
CA LEU A 493 -9.08 -17.78 -2.53
C LEU A 493 -8.33 -16.50 -2.89
N MET A 494 -6.99 -16.48 -2.80
CA MET A 494 -6.22 -15.31 -3.26
C MET A 494 -6.16 -15.22 -4.79
N GLY A 495 -6.46 -16.29 -5.53
CA GLY A 495 -6.48 -16.32 -7.00
C GLY A 495 -5.10 -16.44 -7.62
N ALA A 496 -4.85 -15.80 -8.77
CA ALA A 496 -3.61 -15.98 -9.53
C ALA A 496 -2.95 -14.67 -10.01
N ASP A 497 -1.63 -14.71 -10.17
CA ASP A 497 -0.81 -13.62 -10.71
C ASP A 497 -0.93 -13.51 -12.25
N TYR A 498 -1.26 -14.62 -12.92
CA TYR A 498 -1.40 -14.77 -14.38
C TYR A 498 -2.41 -15.88 -14.71
N TYR A 499 -2.78 -16.01 -15.99
CA TYR A 499 -3.55 -17.16 -16.49
C TYR A 499 -2.62 -18.16 -17.17
N GLU A 500 -2.90 -19.44 -17.03
CA GLU A 500 -2.37 -20.48 -17.92
C GLU A 500 -3.20 -20.55 -19.21
N THR A 501 -2.56 -20.79 -20.35
CA THR A 501 -3.24 -21.03 -21.62
C THR A 501 -3.78 -22.48 -21.71
N ASP A 502 -4.62 -22.77 -22.71
CA ASP A 502 -5.03 -24.15 -22.97
C ASP A 502 -3.86 -25.05 -23.39
N ALA A 503 -2.81 -24.48 -24.00
CA ALA A 503 -1.59 -25.22 -24.33
C ALA A 503 -0.83 -25.61 -23.05
N ASP A 504 -0.67 -24.67 -22.11
CA ASP A 504 -0.03 -24.93 -20.80
C ASP A 504 -0.78 -26.01 -20.02
N ARG A 505 -2.12 -25.92 -19.96
CA ARG A 505 -2.97 -26.93 -19.30
C ARG A 505 -2.81 -28.32 -19.90
N ARG A 506 -2.81 -28.44 -21.24
CA ARG A 506 -2.60 -29.73 -21.93
C ARG A 506 -1.20 -30.29 -21.67
N PHE A 507 -0.17 -29.43 -21.66
CA PHE A 507 1.20 -29.82 -21.37
C PHE A 507 1.39 -30.29 -19.93
N LEU A 508 0.76 -29.62 -18.95
CA LEU A 508 0.77 -30.04 -17.55
C LEU A 508 0.07 -31.39 -17.38
N ALA A 509 -1.12 -31.57 -17.97
CA ALA A 509 -1.84 -32.83 -17.95
C ALA A 509 -1.03 -33.98 -18.56
N ALA A 510 -0.35 -33.76 -19.70
CA ALA A 510 0.53 -34.73 -20.34
C ALA A 510 1.76 -35.10 -19.47
N LYS A 511 2.14 -34.24 -18.50
CA LYS A 511 3.19 -34.49 -17.52
C LYS A 511 2.67 -35.03 -16.17
N GLY A 512 1.37 -35.33 -16.05
CA GLY A 512 0.76 -35.72 -14.78
C GLY A 512 0.76 -34.62 -13.71
N SER A 513 0.86 -33.36 -14.12
CA SER A 513 0.90 -32.19 -13.23
C SER A 513 -0.44 -31.44 -13.24
N VAL A 514 -0.66 -30.64 -12.18
CA VAL A 514 -1.93 -29.97 -11.90
C VAL A 514 -1.87 -28.50 -12.37
N PRO A 515 -2.90 -27.98 -13.07
CA PRO A 515 -2.98 -26.57 -13.44
C PRO A 515 -3.23 -25.65 -12.24
N ILE A 516 -3.10 -24.33 -12.43
CA ILE A 516 -3.42 -23.34 -11.39
C ILE A 516 -4.94 -23.29 -11.16
N GLY A 517 -5.35 -23.28 -9.90
CA GLY A 517 -6.74 -23.15 -9.48
C GLY A 517 -7.22 -24.32 -8.62
N ILE A 518 -8.54 -24.42 -8.48
CA ILE A 518 -9.21 -25.52 -7.79
C ILE A 518 -9.58 -26.60 -8.81
N GLY A 519 -9.07 -27.82 -8.62
CA GLY A 519 -9.39 -29.00 -9.42
C GLY A 519 -10.83 -29.49 -9.26
N LYS A 520 -11.19 -30.50 -10.05
CA LYS A 520 -12.57 -30.98 -10.17
C LYS A 520 -13.03 -31.72 -8.93
N ASN A 521 -14.31 -31.59 -8.56
CA ASN A 521 -14.93 -32.25 -7.41
C ASN A 521 -14.21 -32.01 -6.07
N SER A 522 -13.39 -30.95 -5.98
CA SER A 522 -12.63 -30.63 -4.78
C SER A 522 -13.48 -29.82 -3.80
N HIS A 523 -13.40 -30.16 -2.51
CA HIS A 523 -14.14 -29.50 -1.43
C HIS A 523 -13.15 -28.73 -0.55
N ILE A 524 -13.30 -27.41 -0.50
CA ILE A 524 -12.41 -26.50 0.22
C ILE A 524 -13.24 -25.76 1.26
N LYS A 525 -12.92 -25.97 2.54
CA LYS A 525 -13.62 -25.39 3.68
C LYS A 525 -12.66 -24.74 4.68
N ARG A 526 -13.05 -23.57 5.21
CA ARG A 526 -12.33 -22.84 6.29
C ARG A 526 -10.83 -22.68 5.98
N ALA A 527 -10.54 -22.18 4.78
CA ALA A 527 -9.19 -22.17 4.23
C ALA A 527 -8.78 -20.82 3.62
N ILE A 528 -7.46 -20.63 3.52
CA ILE A 528 -6.81 -19.59 2.72
C ILE A 528 -6.01 -20.29 1.62
N ILE A 529 -6.37 -20.08 0.36
CA ILE A 529 -5.65 -20.63 -0.79
C ILE A 529 -4.81 -19.50 -1.41
N ASP A 530 -3.50 -19.51 -1.16
CA ASP A 530 -2.59 -18.46 -1.62
C ASP A 530 -2.34 -18.52 -3.14
N LYS A 531 -1.74 -17.45 -3.69
CA LYS A 531 -1.53 -17.20 -5.11
C LYS A 531 -0.92 -18.38 -5.84
N ASN A 532 -1.49 -18.68 -7.01
CA ASN A 532 -1.01 -19.68 -7.97
C ASN A 532 -0.99 -21.13 -7.43
N ALA A 533 -1.72 -21.43 -6.35
CA ALA A 533 -1.86 -22.80 -5.88
C ALA A 533 -2.46 -23.72 -6.96
N ARG A 534 -2.00 -24.97 -6.99
CA ARG A 534 -2.38 -26.03 -7.93
C ARG A 534 -3.06 -27.13 -7.15
N ILE A 535 -4.38 -27.03 -6.96
CA ILE A 535 -5.15 -28.00 -6.20
C ILE A 535 -5.67 -29.07 -7.15
N GLY A 536 -5.30 -30.33 -6.90
CA GLY A 536 -5.68 -31.47 -7.73
C GLY A 536 -7.19 -31.76 -7.73
N ASP A 537 -7.58 -32.75 -8.54
CA ASP A 537 -8.95 -33.22 -8.62
C ASP A 537 -9.29 -34.08 -7.38
N ASN A 538 -10.51 -33.95 -6.86
CA ASN A 538 -11.05 -34.66 -5.69
C ASN A 538 -10.29 -34.39 -4.38
N VAL A 539 -9.61 -33.24 -4.26
CA VAL A 539 -8.96 -32.80 -3.03
C VAL A 539 -9.99 -32.35 -2.01
N LYS A 540 -9.81 -32.71 -0.74
CA LYS A 540 -10.66 -32.26 0.37
C LYS A 540 -9.81 -31.53 1.39
N ILE A 541 -10.00 -30.22 1.49
CA ILE A 541 -9.44 -29.40 2.57
C ILE A 541 -10.59 -29.11 3.51
N VAL A 542 -10.69 -29.87 4.60
CA VAL A 542 -11.83 -29.85 5.52
C VAL A 542 -11.42 -29.92 6.99
N ASN A 543 -10.17 -30.33 7.31
CA ASN A 543 -9.64 -30.43 8.67
C ASN A 543 -10.58 -31.18 9.62
N SER A 544 -10.99 -32.40 9.22
CA SER A 544 -12.00 -33.21 9.94
C SER A 544 -11.66 -33.42 11.41
N ASP A 545 -10.38 -33.56 11.74
CA ASP A 545 -9.88 -33.78 13.10
C ASP A 545 -9.80 -32.48 13.93
N SER A 546 -10.21 -31.34 13.37
CA SER A 546 -10.23 -30.02 14.01
C SER A 546 -8.87 -29.58 14.57
N VAL A 547 -7.79 -29.95 13.90
CA VAL A 547 -6.41 -29.58 14.25
C VAL A 547 -6.28 -28.07 14.30
N GLN A 548 -5.73 -27.51 15.39
CA GLN A 548 -5.60 -26.07 15.55
C GLN A 548 -4.32 -25.51 14.94
N GLU A 549 -3.19 -26.16 15.20
CA GLU A 549 -1.86 -25.73 14.77
C GLU A 549 -1.12 -26.88 14.10
N ALA A 550 -0.63 -26.69 12.88
CA ALA A 550 0.20 -27.67 12.17
C ALA A 550 1.18 -27.01 11.19
N ALA A 551 2.44 -27.42 11.25
CA ALA A 551 3.48 -27.01 10.31
C ALA A 551 3.74 -28.13 9.28
N ARG A 552 3.15 -28.00 8.08
CA ARG A 552 3.17 -29.02 7.02
C ARG A 552 3.75 -28.44 5.72
N GLU A 553 4.85 -27.71 5.89
CA GLU A 553 5.43 -26.89 4.84
C GLU A 553 5.90 -27.68 3.61
N THR A 554 6.41 -28.90 3.84
CA THR A 554 6.80 -29.87 2.81
C THR A 554 5.61 -30.31 1.97
N ASP A 555 4.44 -30.38 2.60
CA ASP A 555 3.19 -30.87 2.04
C ASP A 555 2.38 -29.71 1.45
N GLY A 556 2.94 -28.49 1.48
CA GLY A 556 2.40 -27.29 0.85
C GLY A 556 1.45 -26.44 1.71
N TYR A 557 1.32 -26.72 3.01
CA TYR A 557 0.35 -26.00 3.87
C TYR A 557 0.77 -25.76 5.32
N PHE A 558 0.02 -24.90 5.99
CA PHE A 558 0.01 -24.73 7.46
C PHE A 558 -1.43 -24.77 7.96
N ILE A 559 -1.63 -25.08 9.23
CA ILE A 559 -2.88 -24.85 9.94
C ILE A 559 -2.57 -23.91 11.11
N LYS A 560 -3.36 -22.85 11.28
CA LYS A 560 -3.31 -21.90 12.42
C LYS A 560 -4.72 -21.51 12.84
N SER A 561 -5.04 -21.49 14.13
CA SER A 561 -6.42 -21.36 14.65
C SER A 561 -7.44 -22.31 13.98
N GLY A 562 -6.98 -23.45 13.48
CA GLY A 562 -7.75 -24.41 12.69
C GLY A 562 -8.13 -23.97 11.28
N ILE A 563 -7.54 -22.90 10.76
CA ILE A 563 -7.68 -22.41 9.37
C ILE A 563 -6.53 -23.00 8.55
N VAL A 564 -6.86 -23.73 7.48
CA VAL A 564 -5.84 -24.32 6.58
C VAL A 564 -5.35 -23.26 5.60
N THR A 565 -4.04 -23.00 5.56
CA THR A 565 -3.40 -22.08 4.61
C THR A 565 -2.53 -22.84 3.62
N ILE A 566 -2.96 -22.94 2.36
CA ILE A 566 -2.13 -23.46 1.26
C ILE A 566 -1.13 -22.39 0.82
N ILE A 567 0.14 -22.77 0.70
CA ILE A 567 1.27 -21.87 0.44
C ILE A 567 1.31 -21.41 -1.03
N LYS A 568 1.85 -20.21 -1.28
CA LYS A 568 2.11 -19.70 -2.64
C LYS A 568 2.80 -20.71 -3.55
N ASP A 569 2.22 -20.91 -4.73
CA ASP A 569 2.71 -21.81 -5.79
C ASP A 569 2.79 -23.29 -5.37
N ALA A 570 2.14 -23.69 -4.26
CA ALA A 570 2.10 -25.08 -3.82
C ALA A 570 1.23 -25.95 -4.75
N LEU A 571 1.57 -27.24 -4.83
CA LEU A 571 0.78 -28.26 -5.50
C LEU A 571 0.24 -29.23 -4.45
N ILE A 572 -1.08 -29.40 -4.42
CA ILE A 572 -1.76 -30.40 -3.59
C ILE A 572 -2.23 -31.51 -4.54
N PRO A 573 -1.70 -32.75 -4.43
CA PRO A 573 -2.03 -33.84 -5.35
C PRO A 573 -3.51 -34.19 -5.39
N SER A 574 -3.97 -34.76 -6.50
CA SER A 574 -5.36 -35.24 -6.64
C SER A 574 -5.68 -36.29 -5.58
N GLY A 575 -6.88 -36.21 -4.98
CA GLY A 575 -7.36 -37.10 -3.93
C GLY A 575 -6.79 -36.87 -2.53
N THR A 576 -5.89 -35.89 -2.33
CA THR A 576 -5.38 -35.54 -0.99
C THR A 576 -6.50 -35.04 -0.07
N ILE A 577 -6.47 -35.46 1.20
CA ILE A 577 -7.33 -34.99 2.27
C ILE A 577 -6.46 -34.26 3.31
N ILE A 578 -6.90 -33.07 3.72
CA ILE A 578 -6.27 -32.18 4.72
C ILE A 578 -7.33 -31.78 5.75
#